data_AF-U3UAT4-F1
#
_entry.id   AF-U3UAT4-F1
#
_cell.length_a   1.000
_cell.length_b   1.000
_cell.length_c   1.000
_cell.angle_alpha   90.00
_cell.angle_beta   90.00
_cell.angle_gamma   90.00
#
_symmetry.space_group_name_H-M   'P 1'
#
loop_
_entity.id
_entity.type
_entity.pdbx_description
1 polymer ?
#
loop_
_entity_poly.entity_id
_entity_poly.type
_entity_poly.pdbx_seq_one_letter_code
_entity_poly.pdbx_strand_id
1 'polypeptide(L)'
;MKDVTPRPSEELRSKLEAADGVYDIILIDCPPSLKLLTSNAMAAATHIIVPVESGSQYGLYGADDLLKHIDKIRRINPKVSLLGALLLKHDERQTVCKLLASTAMKTFGQILLVKISKSTKVNQAAVMQQSLHSLDRSSKVAREFRELAASLVDTLNLKAVTEDAQ
;
A
#
# COMPACT_ATOMS: atom_id res chain seq x y z
N MET A 1 2.70 -37.83 11.88
CA MET A 1 2.19 -36.87 10.87
C MET A 1 2.66 -35.48 11.29
N LYS A 2 3.33 -34.72 10.41
CA LYS A 2 3.58 -33.31 10.70
C LYS A 2 2.23 -32.61 10.67
N ASP A 3 1.92 -31.85 11.71
CA ASP A 3 0.76 -30.98 11.74
C ASP A 3 0.86 -30.01 10.55
N VAL A 4 -0.10 -30.09 9.63
CA VAL A 4 -0.18 -29.29 8.39
C VAL A 4 -0.98 -28.01 8.63
N THR A 5 -1.45 -27.78 9.86
CA THR A 5 -2.22 -26.59 10.21
C THR A 5 -1.33 -25.36 10.06
N PRO A 6 -1.73 -24.36 9.25
CA PRO A 6 -0.97 -23.13 9.12
C PRO A 6 -0.86 -22.43 10.48
N ARG A 7 0.26 -21.76 10.72
CA ARG A 7 0.40 -20.94 11.94
C ARG A 7 -0.65 -19.83 11.90
N PRO A 8 -1.07 -19.28 13.06
CA PRO A 8 -2.05 -18.20 13.07
C PRO A 8 -1.70 -17.01 12.19
N SER A 9 -0.41 -16.71 11.99
CA SER A 9 0.10 -15.63 11.12
C SER A 9 0.16 -15.98 9.63
N GLU A 10 -0.13 -17.21 9.24
CA GLU A 10 -0.03 -17.73 7.87
C GLU A 10 -1.40 -18.14 7.30
N GLU A 11 -2.46 -18.05 8.12
CA GLU A 11 -3.82 -18.45 7.79
C GLU A 11 -4.35 -17.72 6.54
N LEU A 12 -4.13 -16.41 6.43
CA LEU A 12 -4.56 -15.65 5.26
C LEU A 12 -3.83 -16.12 3.99
N ARG A 13 -2.53 -16.42 4.10
CA ARG A 13 -1.74 -16.90 2.96
C ARG A 13 -2.30 -18.21 2.43
N SER A 14 -2.59 -19.17 3.31
CA SER A 14 -3.17 -20.45 2.92
C SER A 14 -4.54 -20.28 2.24
N LYS A 15 -5.39 -19.36 2.73
CA LYS A 15 -6.70 -19.08 2.12
C LYS A 15 -6.60 -18.43 0.75
N LEU A 16 -5.58 -17.61 0.52
CA LEU A 16 -5.36 -16.95 -0.76
C LEU A 16 -4.79 -17.88 -1.84
N GLU A 17 -4.31 -19.08 -1.50
CA GLU A 17 -3.84 -20.07 -2.49
C GLU A 17 -4.94 -20.44 -3.49
N ALA A 18 -6.19 -20.51 -3.05
CA ALA A 18 -7.32 -20.78 -3.94
C ALA A 18 -7.63 -19.64 -4.94
N ALA A 19 -7.11 -18.44 -4.68
CA ALA A 19 -7.26 -17.28 -5.55
C ALA A 19 -6.03 -17.09 -6.47
N ASP A 20 -5.01 -17.95 -6.34
CA ASP A 20 -3.80 -17.87 -7.16
C ASP A 20 -4.15 -18.13 -8.64
N GLY A 21 -3.69 -17.25 -9.52
CA GLY A 21 -4.02 -17.27 -10.94
C GLY A 21 -5.45 -16.83 -11.31
N VAL A 22 -6.31 -16.50 -10.34
CA VAL A 22 -7.68 -15.98 -10.60
C VAL A 22 -7.70 -14.46 -10.75
N TYR A 23 -6.82 -13.77 -10.01
CA TYR A 23 -6.70 -12.31 -10.02
C TYR A 23 -5.27 -11.90 -10.36
N ASP A 24 -5.12 -10.84 -11.16
CA ASP A 24 -3.81 -10.25 -11.47
C ASP A 24 -3.19 -9.55 -10.24
N ILE A 25 -4.04 -8.94 -9.40
CA ILE A 25 -3.65 -8.19 -8.20
C ILE A 25 -4.63 -8.47 -7.07
N ILE A 26 -4.09 -8.69 -5.87
CA ILE A 26 -4.86 -8.74 -4.63
C ILE A 26 -4.37 -7.59 -3.74
N LEU A 27 -5.27 -6.65 -3.41
CA LEU A 27 -5.00 -5.59 -2.44
C LEU A 27 -5.50 -6.02 -1.06
N ILE A 28 -4.62 -5.95 -0.06
CA ILE A 28 -4.94 -6.29 1.33
C ILE A 28 -4.91 -5.01 2.17
N ASP A 29 -6.10 -4.52 2.56
CA ASP A 29 -6.20 -3.38 3.47
C ASP A 29 -6.05 -3.84 4.92
N CYS A 30 -5.15 -3.18 5.66
CA CYS A 30 -4.75 -3.60 6.99
C CYS A 30 -5.38 -2.72 8.07
N PRO A 31 -5.79 -3.28 9.22
CA PRO A 31 -6.14 -2.47 10.38
C PRO A 31 -4.91 -1.70 10.90
N PRO A 32 -5.09 -0.57 11.60
CA PRO A 32 -3.99 0.31 12.02
C PRO A 32 -3.07 -0.30 13.10
N SER A 33 -3.45 -1.42 13.72
CA SER A 33 -2.67 -2.06 14.78
C SER A 33 -1.69 -3.11 14.23
N LEU A 34 -0.43 -3.11 14.66
CA LEU A 34 0.58 -4.13 14.31
C LEU A 34 0.40 -5.44 15.11
N LYS A 35 -0.75 -6.09 14.93
CA LYS A 35 -1.14 -7.34 15.59
C LYS A 35 -1.35 -8.47 14.57
N LEU A 36 -1.95 -9.57 15.00
CA LEU A 36 -2.13 -10.80 14.23
C LEU A 36 -2.71 -10.60 12.82
N LEU A 37 -3.72 -9.74 12.64
CA LEU A 37 -4.32 -9.50 11.32
C LEU A 37 -3.33 -8.86 10.34
N THR A 38 -2.61 -7.84 10.79
CA THR A 38 -1.59 -7.16 9.99
C THR A 38 -0.39 -8.07 9.75
N SER A 39 -0.01 -8.90 10.73
CA SER A 39 1.00 -9.95 10.52
C SER A 39 0.57 -10.97 9.46
N ASN A 40 -0.70 -11.39 9.45
CA ASN A 40 -1.26 -12.25 8.40
C ASN A 40 -1.21 -11.59 7.02
N ALA A 41 -1.64 -10.35 6.93
CA ALA A 41 -1.60 -9.57 5.70
C ALA A 41 -0.17 -9.51 5.14
N MET A 42 0.82 -9.14 5.96
CA MET A 42 2.21 -9.07 5.53
C MET A 42 2.82 -10.45 5.21
N ALA A 43 2.43 -11.50 5.94
CA ALA A 43 2.89 -12.86 5.65
C ALA A 43 2.33 -13.43 4.34
N ALA A 44 1.15 -12.95 3.91
CA ALA A 44 0.53 -13.32 2.63
C ALA A 44 0.95 -12.41 1.46
N ALA A 45 1.34 -11.16 1.74
CA ALA A 45 1.67 -10.19 0.71
C ALA A 45 2.98 -10.48 -0.02
N THR A 46 3.04 -10.14 -1.30
CA THR A 46 4.29 -10.10 -2.07
C THR A 46 5.01 -8.76 -1.89
N HIS A 47 4.23 -7.67 -1.83
CA HIS A 47 4.72 -6.31 -1.75
C HIS A 47 3.96 -5.52 -0.68
N ILE A 48 4.65 -4.60 -0.01
CA ILE A 48 4.08 -3.69 0.98
C ILE A 48 4.29 -2.25 0.52
N ILE A 49 3.23 -1.45 0.61
CA ILE A 49 3.27 0.01 0.46
C ILE A 49 2.92 0.61 1.81
N VAL A 50 3.68 1.61 2.26
CA VAL A 50 3.43 2.29 3.53
C VAL A 50 2.81 3.66 3.27
N PRO A 51 1.52 3.88 3.53
CA PRO A 51 0.91 5.20 3.41
C PRO A 51 1.43 6.14 4.51
N VAL A 52 1.97 7.29 4.12
CA VAL A 52 2.53 8.31 5.03
C VAL A 52 1.82 9.64 4.79
N GLU A 53 1.13 10.15 5.81
CA GLU A 53 0.50 11.48 5.74
C GLU A 53 1.54 12.59 5.93
N SER A 54 2.01 13.20 4.85
CA SER A 54 3.10 14.18 4.90
C SER A 54 2.68 15.56 5.44
N GLY A 55 1.39 15.82 5.60
CA GLY A 55 0.87 17.08 6.14
C GLY A 55 0.75 17.12 7.66
N SER A 56 1.11 16.05 8.37
CA SER A 56 0.91 15.90 9.81
C SER A 56 2.21 15.55 10.52
N GLN A 57 2.48 16.20 11.65
CA GLN A 57 3.62 15.88 12.52
C GLN A 57 3.67 14.40 12.97
N TYR A 58 2.53 13.70 12.91
CA TYR A 58 2.41 12.29 13.27
C TYR A 58 2.52 11.33 12.07
N GLY A 59 2.79 11.84 10.86
CA GLY A 59 2.79 11.03 9.64
C GLY A 59 3.78 9.86 9.65
N LEU A 60 4.82 9.94 10.48
CA LEU A 60 5.84 8.88 10.65
C LEU A 60 5.83 8.27 12.06
N TYR A 61 4.83 8.57 12.88
CA TYR A 61 4.72 7.97 14.20
C TYR A 61 4.53 6.45 14.06
N GLY A 62 5.37 5.67 14.73
CA GLY A 62 5.35 4.20 14.64
C GLY A 62 6.04 3.61 13.41
N ALA A 63 6.72 4.40 12.57
CA ALA A 63 7.46 3.89 11.42
C ALA A 63 8.56 2.89 11.81
N ASP A 64 9.29 3.16 12.90
CA ASP A 64 10.33 2.25 13.40
C ASP A 64 9.75 0.90 13.86
N ASP A 65 8.59 0.92 14.52
CA ASP A 65 7.92 -0.30 14.97
C ASP A 65 7.37 -1.10 13.79
N LEU A 66 6.86 -0.42 12.76
CA LEU A 66 6.46 -1.05 11.51
C LEU A 66 7.64 -1.74 10.82
N LEU A 67 8.79 -1.07 10.69
CA LEU A 67 9.98 -1.66 10.07
C LEU A 67 10.49 -2.87 10.84
N LYS A 68 10.59 -2.77 12.18
CA LYS A 68 10.91 -3.92 13.04
C LYS A 68 9.91 -5.06 12.87
N HIS A 69 8.63 -4.75 12.65
CA HIS A 69 7.60 -5.76 12.41
C HIS A 69 7.78 -6.43 11.04
N ILE A 70 8.02 -5.66 9.98
CA ILE A 70 8.32 -6.19 8.64
C ILE A 70 9.54 -7.10 8.68
N ASP A 71 10.60 -6.73 9.41
CA ASP A 71 11.79 -7.57 9.56
C ASP A 71 11.52 -8.89 10.32
N LYS A 72 10.58 -8.89 11.26
CA LYS A 72 10.11 -10.15 11.88
C LYS A 72 9.33 -10.99 10.88
N ILE A 73 8.46 -10.37 10.08
CA ILE A 73 7.68 -11.06 9.06
C ILE A 73 8.58 -11.66 7.98
N ARG A 74 9.72 -11.04 7.63
CA ARG A 74 10.67 -11.63 6.68
C ARG A 74 11.20 -13.01 7.08
N ARG A 75 11.15 -13.38 8.36
CA ARG A 75 11.47 -14.75 8.83
C ARG A 75 10.38 -15.77 8.48
N ILE A 76 9.15 -15.30 8.30
CA ILE A 76 7.94 -16.09 7.98
C ILE A 76 7.72 -16.08 6.46
N ASN A 77 7.80 -14.91 5.84
CA ASN A 77 7.71 -14.69 4.41
C ASN A 77 8.98 -13.99 3.89
N PRO A 78 10.03 -14.74 3.52
CA PRO A 78 11.28 -14.17 3.01
C PRO A 78 11.13 -13.43 1.67
N LYS A 79 10.02 -13.64 0.95
CA LYS A 79 9.77 -13.04 -0.37
C LYS A 79 9.11 -11.66 -0.29
N VAL A 80 8.66 -11.23 0.89
CA VAL A 80 7.98 -9.94 1.04
C VAL A 80 8.93 -8.78 0.74
N SER A 81 8.53 -7.92 -0.17
CA SER A 81 9.28 -6.73 -0.58
C SER A 81 8.59 -5.46 -0.09
N LEU A 82 9.36 -4.50 0.41
CA LEU A 82 8.85 -3.18 0.74
C LEU A 82 9.06 -2.28 -0.48
N LEU A 83 7.97 -1.83 -1.11
CA LEU A 83 8.03 -0.90 -2.25
C LEU A 83 8.39 0.53 -1.83
N GLY A 84 8.11 0.86 -0.57
CA GLY A 84 8.45 2.15 0.03
C GLY A 84 7.23 2.91 0.55
N ALA A 85 7.44 4.19 0.82
CA ALA A 85 6.43 5.08 1.34
C ALA A 85 5.62 5.76 0.22
N LEU A 86 4.29 5.73 0.34
CA LEU A 86 3.38 6.53 -0.46
C LEU A 86 3.01 7.80 0.30
N LEU A 87 3.42 8.97 -0.21
CA LEU A 87 3.10 10.23 0.44
C LEU A 87 1.65 10.63 0.13
N LEU A 88 0.84 10.74 1.19
CA LEU A 88 -0.56 11.13 1.15
C LEU A 88 -0.76 12.57 1.64
N LYS A 89 -1.79 13.23 1.09
CA LYS A 89 -2.14 14.63 1.39
C LYS A 89 -0.93 15.56 1.26
N HIS A 90 -0.08 15.31 0.27
CA HIS A 90 1.16 16.04 0.06
C HIS A 90 0.92 17.43 -0.54
N ASP A 91 1.62 18.44 -0.04
CA ASP A 91 1.69 19.77 -0.64
C ASP A 91 3.15 20.23 -0.71
N GLU A 92 3.68 20.28 -1.93
CA GLU A 92 5.07 20.69 -2.24
C GLU A 92 5.39 22.14 -1.82
N ARG A 93 4.40 22.94 -1.45
CA ARG A 93 4.61 24.30 -0.95
C ARG A 93 4.87 24.33 0.54
N GLN A 94 4.51 23.27 1.28
CA GLN A 94 4.64 23.24 2.73
C GLN A 94 5.98 22.64 3.17
N THR A 95 6.69 23.36 4.03
CA THR A 95 7.97 22.92 4.60
C THR A 95 7.84 21.59 5.35
N VAL A 96 6.75 21.38 6.10
CA VAL A 96 6.50 20.13 6.83
C VAL A 96 6.40 18.93 5.90
N CYS A 97 5.76 19.09 4.72
CA CYS A 97 5.64 18.03 3.73
C CYS A 97 7.01 17.63 3.17
N LYS A 98 7.88 18.60 2.89
CA LYS A 98 9.25 18.34 2.41
C LYS A 98 10.12 17.67 3.46
N LEU A 99 10.01 18.12 4.71
CA LEU A 99 10.75 17.54 5.82
C LEU A 99 10.33 16.08 6.05
N LEU A 100 9.03 15.81 6.10
CA LEU A 100 8.51 14.46 6.29
C LEU A 100 8.81 13.55 5.09
N ALA A 101 8.76 14.06 3.87
CA ALA A 101 9.23 13.31 2.70
C ALA A 101 10.72 12.93 2.86
N SER A 102 11.57 13.86 3.26
CA SER A 102 13.00 13.57 3.46
C SER A 102 13.23 12.54 4.57
N THR A 103 12.48 12.61 5.66
CA THR A 103 12.55 11.63 6.75
C THR A 103 12.02 10.27 6.30
N ALA A 104 10.88 10.23 5.60
CA ALA A 104 10.31 9.00 5.06
C ALA A 104 11.29 8.28 4.12
N MET A 105 12.00 9.03 3.27
CA MET A 105 13.04 8.48 2.40
C MET A 105 14.16 7.83 3.20
N LYS A 106 14.62 8.47 4.29
CA LYS A 106 15.65 7.92 5.18
C LYS A 106 15.16 6.66 5.93
N THR A 107 13.89 6.66 6.35
CA THR A 107 13.30 5.57 7.14
C THR A 107 13.00 4.35 6.28
N PHE A 108 12.29 4.52 5.15
CA PHE A 108 11.83 3.41 4.32
C PHE A 108 12.78 3.07 3.16
N GLY A 109 13.81 3.89 2.92
CA GLY A 109 14.79 3.71 1.84
C GLY A 109 14.27 4.08 0.45
N GLN A 110 12.95 4.07 0.25
CA GLN A 110 12.30 4.38 -1.01
C GLN A 110 10.98 5.11 -0.78
N ILE A 111 10.69 6.06 -1.68
CA ILE A 111 9.39 6.72 -1.80
C ILE A 111 8.85 6.41 -3.19
N LEU A 112 7.56 6.11 -3.26
CA LEU A 112 6.89 5.91 -4.54
C LEU A 112 6.92 7.21 -5.35
N LEU A 113 7.12 7.11 -6.66
CA LEU A 113 7.24 8.27 -7.55
C LEU A 113 6.01 9.19 -7.47
N VAL A 114 4.83 8.57 -7.38
CA VAL A 114 3.54 9.26 -7.30
C VAL A 114 3.25 9.69 -5.87
N LYS A 115 2.85 10.95 -5.70
CA LYS A 115 2.39 11.53 -4.43
C LYS A 115 0.93 11.92 -4.56
N ILE A 116 0.13 11.67 -3.53
CA ILE A 116 -1.30 12.00 -3.53
C ILE A 116 -1.50 13.37 -2.87
N SER A 117 -2.02 14.33 -3.62
CA SER A 117 -2.25 15.69 -3.15
C SER A 117 -3.40 15.77 -2.15
N LYS A 118 -3.35 16.77 -1.27
CA LYS A 118 -4.50 17.10 -0.41
C LYS A 118 -5.68 17.57 -1.29
N SER A 119 -6.84 16.95 -1.12
CA SER A 119 -8.05 17.29 -1.90
C SER A 119 -9.32 17.08 -1.08
N THR A 120 -10.25 18.03 -1.15
CA THR A 120 -11.58 17.91 -0.54
C THR A 120 -12.45 16.87 -1.23
N LYS A 121 -12.16 16.54 -2.50
CA LYS A 121 -12.88 15.53 -3.28
C LYS A 121 -12.81 14.13 -2.64
N VAL A 122 -11.71 13.81 -1.96
CA VAL A 122 -11.56 12.52 -1.24
C VAL A 122 -12.59 12.43 -0.11
N ASN A 123 -12.73 13.50 0.68
CA ASN A 123 -13.72 13.54 1.76
C ASN A 123 -15.16 13.53 1.22
N GLN A 124 -15.42 14.23 0.11
CA GLN A 124 -16.73 14.22 -0.55
C GLN A 124 -17.08 12.80 -1.03
N ALA A 125 -16.15 12.11 -1.69
CA ALA A 125 -16.34 10.75 -2.15
C ALA A 125 -16.67 9.79 -0.99
N ALA A 126 -15.96 9.91 0.14
CA ALA A 126 -16.22 9.13 1.34
C ALA A 126 -17.62 9.39 1.93
N VAL A 127 -18.02 10.66 2.06
CA VAL A 127 -19.37 11.04 2.55
C VAL A 127 -20.46 10.50 1.64
N MET A 128 -20.25 10.54 0.33
CA MET A 128 -21.19 10.03 -0.66
C MET A 128 -21.12 8.51 -0.85
N GLN A 129 -20.21 7.81 -0.14
CA GLN A 129 -19.96 6.37 -0.28
C GLN A 129 -19.70 5.93 -1.73
N GLN A 130 -19.00 6.77 -2.47
CA GLN A 130 -18.67 6.52 -3.88
C GLN A 130 -17.16 6.55 -4.07
N SER A 131 -16.68 5.88 -5.12
CA SER A 131 -15.26 5.96 -5.47
C SER A 131 -14.91 7.37 -5.96
N LEU A 132 -13.65 7.76 -5.81
CA LEU A 132 -13.17 9.04 -6.35
C LEU A 132 -13.30 9.09 -7.88
N HIS A 133 -13.15 7.95 -8.55
CA HIS A 133 -13.32 7.82 -9.99
C HIS A 133 -14.77 8.10 -10.43
N SER A 134 -15.75 7.51 -9.74
CA SER A 134 -17.17 7.73 -10.03
C SER A 134 -17.62 9.14 -9.68
N LEU A 135 -17.05 9.75 -8.63
CA LEU A 135 -17.39 11.12 -8.25
C LEU A 135 -16.85 12.14 -9.26
N ASP A 136 -15.55 12.07 -9.57
CA ASP A 136 -14.87 13.06 -10.42
C ASP A 136 -13.55 12.49 -10.97
N ARG A 137 -13.67 11.76 -12.09
CA ARG A 137 -12.53 11.17 -12.84
C ARG A 137 -11.52 12.21 -13.35
N SER A 138 -11.96 13.46 -13.54
CA SER A 138 -11.15 14.55 -14.08
C SER A 138 -10.29 15.25 -13.03
N SER A 139 -10.67 15.11 -11.75
CA SER A 139 -9.97 15.74 -10.63
C SER A 139 -8.48 15.37 -10.59
N LYS A 140 -7.65 16.30 -10.11
CA LYS A 140 -6.21 16.08 -9.93
C LYS A 140 -5.91 14.81 -9.12
N VAL A 141 -6.60 14.64 -8.00
CA VAL A 141 -6.41 13.50 -7.11
C VAL A 141 -6.84 12.17 -7.76
N ALA A 142 -7.88 12.16 -8.60
CA ALA A 142 -8.26 10.96 -9.34
C ALA A 142 -7.21 10.58 -10.41
N ARG A 143 -6.55 11.58 -11.01
CA ARG A 143 -5.41 11.35 -11.92
C ARG A 143 -4.21 10.77 -11.17
N GLU A 144 -3.86 11.33 -10.02
CA GLU A 144 -2.74 10.85 -9.19
C GLU A 144 -2.95 9.39 -8.76
N PHE A 145 -4.16 8.98 -8.35
CA PHE A 145 -4.45 7.57 -8.06
C PHE A 145 -4.34 6.66 -9.30
N ARG A 146 -4.70 7.14 -10.49
CA ARG A 146 -4.53 6.38 -11.74
C ARG A 146 -3.06 6.24 -12.14
N GLU A 147 -2.28 7.30 -11.99
CA GLU A 147 -0.84 7.29 -12.20
C GLU A 147 -0.15 6.34 -11.22
N LEU A 148 -0.59 6.32 -9.95
CA LEU A 148 -0.12 5.36 -8.96
C LEU A 148 -0.42 3.93 -9.41
N ALA A 149 -1.66 3.64 -9.84
CA ALA A 149 -2.03 2.32 -10.32
C ALA A 149 -1.18 1.88 -11.52
N ALA A 150 -0.99 2.75 -12.52
CA ALA A 150 -0.14 2.46 -13.68
C ALA A 150 1.32 2.20 -13.27
N SER A 151 1.88 3.03 -12.40
CA SER A 151 3.24 2.85 -11.89
C SER A 151 3.40 1.53 -11.12
N LEU A 152 2.37 1.06 -10.40
CA LEU A 152 2.40 -0.23 -9.71
C LEU A 152 2.33 -1.40 -10.68
N VAL A 153 1.52 -1.30 -11.74
CA VAL A 153 1.48 -2.34 -12.80
C VAL A 153 2.87 -2.54 -13.40
N ASP A 154 3.55 -1.45 -13.74
CA ASP A 154 4.93 -1.49 -14.26
C ASP A 154 5.91 -2.06 -13.23
N THR A 155 5.84 -1.59 -11.98
CA THR A 155 6.75 -2.04 -10.91
C THR A 155 6.59 -3.52 -10.60
N LEU A 156 5.37 -4.04 -10.68
CA LEU A 156 5.05 -5.43 -10.42
C LEU A 156 5.28 -6.33 -11.66
N ASN A 157 5.71 -5.77 -12.80
CA ASN A 157 5.88 -6.47 -14.07
C ASN A 157 4.64 -7.27 -14.47
N LEU A 158 3.45 -6.73 -14.19
CA LEU A 158 2.21 -7.36 -14.60
C LEU A 158 2.10 -7.23 -16.11
N LYS A 159 1.84 -8.35 -16.79
CA LYS A 159 1.59 -8.33 -18.23
C LYS A 159 0.32 -7.52 -18.45
N ALA A 160 0.42 -6.45 -19.24
CA ALA A 160 -0.78 -5.80 -19.74
C ALA A 160 -1.62 -6.86 -20.45
N VAL A 161 -2.89 -6.95 -20.11
CA VAL A 161 -3.85 -7.69 -20.94
C VAL A 161 -3.82 -6.99 -22.29
N THR A 162 -3.20 -7.63 -23.27
CA THR A 162 -3.39 -7.27 -24.67
C THR A 162 -4.86 -7.56 -24.95
N GLU A 163 -5.62 -6.53 -25.33
CA GLU A 163 -6.96 -6.70 -25.87
C GLU A 163 -6.86 -7.41 -27.24
N ASP A 164 -6.48 -8.69 -27.23
CA ASP A 164 -6.78 -9.62 -28.30
C ASP A 164 -8.12 -10.28 -27.95
N ALA A 165 -9.19 -9.53 -28.09
CA ALA A 165 -10.54 -10.06 -28.21
C ALA A 165 -11.23 -9.30 -29.35
N GLN A 166 -11.32 -10.01 -30.49
CA GLN A 166 -12.17 -9.67 -31.63
C GLN A 166 -13.64 -9.59 -31.23
#